data_AF-R5DTS0-F1
#
_entry.id   AF-R5DTS0-F1
#
_cell.length_a   1.000
_cell.length_b   1.000
_cell.length_c   1.000
_cell.angle_alpha   90.00
_cell.angle_beta   90.00
_cell.angle_gamma   90.00
#
_symmetry.space_group_name_H-M   'P 1'
#
loop_
_entity.id
_entity.type
_entity.pdbx_description
1 polymer ?
#
loop_
_entity_poly.entity_id
_entity_poly.type
_entity_poly.pdbx_seq_one_letter_code
_entity_poly.pdbx_strand_id
1 'polypeptide(L)'
;MKKQITSLLIISILSIAPTAIAENITTSEVKAPVWEEYVPQKYQNPRQFPNRGKNIAELSVGIVLTDLLITAPIGIPMICHSTTKMKNQGWYEKKLVFENGLKEAETISDPVQKQAYYDKLLKKCKMTDKKHQKQMKKIQKEQKKK
;
A
#
# COMPACT_ATOMS: atom_id res chain seq x y z
N MET A 1 -23.24 13.92 -87.42
CA MET A 1 -22.72 13.18 -86.24
C MET A 1 -22.19 14.19 -85.24
N LYS A 2 -22.83 14.29 -84.07
CA LYS A 2 -22.24 14.12 -82.72
C LYS A 2 -21.12 15.11 -82.36
N LYS A 3 -21.05 15.78 -81.21
CA LYS A 3 -21.82 15.90 -79.97
C LYS A 3 -21.06 16.96 -79.11
N GLN A 4 -21.79 17.82 -78.39
CA GLN A 4 -21.61 18.24 -76.97
C GLN A 4 -20.32 18.96 -76.51
N ILE A 5 -20.38 20.20 -75.99
CA ILE A 5 -20.78 20.71 -74.65
C ILE A 5 -19.62 20.67 -73.60
N THR A 6 -19.13 21.88 -73.30
CA THR A 6 -18.64 22.50 -72.04
C THR A 6 -17.99 21.71 -70.89
N SER A 7 -17.05 22.43 -70.24
CA SER A 7 -16.84 22.58 -68.79
C SER A 7 -15.74 21.71 -68.14
N LEU A 8 -14.74 22.34 -67.49
CA LEU A 8 -14.68 22.48 -66.03
C LEU A 8 -13.30 22.98 -65.56
N LEU A 9 -13.39 24.06 -64.78
CA LEU A 9 -12.34 24.76 -64.07
C LEU A 9 -11.93 23.93 -62.84
N ILE A 10 -10.65 23.56 -62.74
CA ILE A 10 -10.13 22.73 -61.65
C ILE A 10 -9.88 23.64 -60.43
N ILE A 11 -10.78 23.60 -59.45
CA ILE A 11 -10.57 24.19 -58.13
C ILE A 11 -9.86 23.15 -57.28
N SER A 12 -8.58 23.34 -57.05
CA SER A 12 -7.76 22.55 -56.11
C SER A 12 -8.11 22.92 -54.67
N ILE A 13 -9.01 22.14 -54.05
CA ILE A 13 -9.28 22.21 -52.62
C ILE A 13 -8.16 21.45 -51.90
N LEU A 14 -7.25 22.19 -51.26
CA LEU A 14 -6.26 21.65 -50.35
C LEU A 14 -7.00 21.19 -49.07
N SER A 15 -7.20 19.88 -48.96
CA SER A 15 -7.69 19.21 -47.75
C SER A 15 -6.69 19.45 -46.60
N ILE A 16 -7.00 20.38 -45.71
CA ILE A 16 -6.37 20.44 -44.38
C ILE A 16 -7.05 19.34 -43.57
N ALA A 17 -6.43 18.17 -43.51
CA ALA A 17 -6.83 17.15 -42.55
C ALA A 17 -6.73 17.76 -41.14
N PRO A 18 -7.76 17.65 -40.28
CA PRO A 18 -7.58 17.97 -38.88
C PRO A 18 -6.58 16.96 -38.33
N THR A 19 -5.38 17.43 -38.00
CA THR A 19 -4.49 16.74 -37.07
C THR A 19 -5.24 16.70 -35.75
N ALA A 20 -5.99 15.62 -35.54
CA ALA A 20 -6.41 15.23 -34.22
C ALA A 20 -5.13 15.12 -33.39
N ILE A 21 -4.91 16.11 -32.55
CA ILE A 21 -3.98 16.01 -31.43
C ILE A 21 -4.60 14.91 -30.57
N ALA A 22 -4.15 13.67 -30.79
CA ALA A 22 -4.34 12.62 -29.83
C ALA A 22 -3.62 13.11 -28.58
N GLU A 23 -4.39 13.69 -27.65
CA GLU A 23 -3.98 13.74 -26.26
C GLU A 23 -3.68 12.30 -25.90
N ASN A 24 -2.39 11.98 -25.80
CA ASN A 24 -1.92 10.81 -25.08
C ASN A 24 -2.38 11.03 -23.64
N ILE A 25 -3.64 10.71 -23.35
CA ILE A 25 -4.07 10.30 -22.04
C ILE A 25 -3.29 9.01 -21.83
N THR A 26 -2.06 9.14 -21.33
CA THR A 26 -1.47 8.11 -20.52
C THR A 26 -2.47 7.90 -19.40
N THR A 27 -3.38 6.96 -19.59
CA THR A 27 -4.07 6.26 -18.51
C THR A 27 -2.93 5.67 -17.69
N SER A 28 -2.39 6.48 -16.78
CA SER A 28 -1.45 6.03 -15.76
C SER A 28 -2.22 4.98 -15.00
N GLU A 29 -1.96 3.72 -15.33
CA GLU A 29 -2.62 2.60 -14.71
C GLU A 29 -2.41 2.73 -13.21
N VAL A 30 -3.50 2.97 -12.48
CA VAL A 30 -3.45 3.29 -11.06
C VAL A 30 -3.00 2.04 -10.33
N LYS A 31 -1.71 1.96 -10.01
CA LYS A 31 -1.15 0.80 -9.32
C LYS A 31 -1.61 0.79 -7.87
N ALA A 32 -2.39 -0.23 -7.50
CA ALA A 32 -2.79 -0.44 -6.13
C ALA A 32 -1.56 -0.62 -5.22
N PRO A 33 -1.55 -0.02 -4.01
CA PRO A 33 -0.46 -0.23 -3.08
C PRO A 33 -0.43 -1.69 -2.61
N VAL A 34 0.76 -2.26 -2.47
CA VAL A 34 0.95 -3.65 -2.02
C VAL A 34 1.42 -3.67 -0.58
N TRP A 35 0.72 -4.39 0.30
CA TRP A 35 1.02 -4.45 1.73
C TRP A 35 2.48 -4.81 2.05
N GLU A 36 3.02 -5.83 1.38
CA GLU A 36 4.36 -6.36 1.64
C GLU A 36 5.48 -5.36 1.35
N GLU A 37 5.24 -4.39 0.47
CA GLU A 37 6.20 -3.36 0.12
C GLU A 37 6.41 -2.34 1.24
N TYR A 38 5.49 -2.24 2.21
CA TYR A 38 5.56 -1.29 3.32
C TYR A 38 5.85 -1.93 4.68
N VAL A 39 5.63 -3.25 4.80
CA VAL A 39 5.63 -3.96 6.07
C VAL A 39 6.78 -4.96 6.17
N PRO A 40 7.52 -5.01 7.30
CA PRO A 40 8.56 -6.01 7.50
C PRO A 40 8.01 -7.43 7.41
N GLN A 41 8.81 -8.37 6.89
CA GLN A 41 8.39 -9.75 6.63
C GLN A 41 7.75 -10.44 7.85
N LYS A 42 8.34 -10.26 9.03
CA LYS A 42 7.82 -10.80 10.30
C LYS A 42 6.41 -10.32 10.71
N TYR A 43 5.88 -9.28 10.07
CA TYR A 43 4.55 -8.71 10.33
C TYR A 43 3.65 -8.69 9.08
N GLN A 44 4.02 -9.38 8.00
CA GLN A 44 3.17 -9.49 6.80
C GLN A 44 1.84 -10.19 7.12
N ASN A 45 1.90 -11.22 7.97
CA ASN A 45 0.73 -11.97 8.46
C ASN A 45 0.61 -11.81 9.99
N PRO A 46 0.13 -10.64 10.44
CA PRO A 46 -0.02 -10.38 11.85
C PRO A 46 -1.16 -11.21 12.44
N ARG A 47 -0.99 -11.66 13.68
CA ARG A 47 -2.03 -12.39 14.42
C ARG A 47 -2.82 -11.44 15.30
N GLN A 48 -4.10 -11.71 15.45
CA GLN A 48 -4.92 -11.05 16.46
C GLN A 48 -4.50 -11.55 17.85
N PHE A 49 -4.35 -10.63 18.79
CA PHE A 49 -4.12 -10.92 20.19
C PHE A 49 -5.30 -10.41 21.03
N PRO A 50 -5.58 -11.05 22.18
CA PRO A 50 -6.60 -10.56 23.11
C PRO A 50 -6.28 -9.13 23.58
N ASN A 51 -7.34 -8.42 23.98
CA ASN A 51 -7.39 -6.99 24.34
C ASN A 51 -6.06 -6.34 24.73
N ARG A 52 -5.83 -5.13 24.23
CA ARG A 52 -4.63 -4.31 24.53
C ARG A 52 -4.33 -4.21 26.03
N GLY A 53 -5.37 -4.12 26.87
CA GLY A 53 -5.23 -4.12 28.34
C GLY A 53 -4.60 -5.39 28.92
N LYS A 54 -4.94 -6.59 28.40
CA LYS A 54 -4.33 -7.86 28.82
C LYS A 54 -2.85 -7.91 28.48
N ASN A 55 -2.46 -7.43 27.29
CA ASN A 55 -1.04 -7.37 26.91
C ASN A 55 -0.26 -6.34 27.74
N ILE A 56 -0.89 -5.24 28.17
CA ILE A 56 -0.26 -4.26 29.08
C ILE A 56 -0.10 -4.88 30.48
N ALA A 57 -1.10 -5.60 30.98
CA ALA A 57 -1.01 -6.30 32.26
C ALA A 57 0.10 -7.38 32.25
N GLU A 58 0.19 -8.17 31.18
CA GLU A 58 1.31 -9.11 31.02
C GLU A 58 2.66 -8.38 30.98
N LEU A 59 2.73 -7.20 30.37
CA LEU A 59 3.96 -6.40 30.33
C LEU A 59 4.36 -5.89 31.72
N SER A 60 3.41 -5.32 32.46
CA SER A 60 3.66 -4.77 33.81
C SER A 60 4.02 -5.87 34.79
N VAL A 61 3.32 -7.00 34.75
CA VAL A 61 3.67 -8.18 35.56
C VAL A 61 5.06 -8.69 35.18
N GLY A 62 5.38 -8.75 33.89
CA GLY A 62 6.72 -9.14 33.43
C GLY A 62 7.83 -8.24 33.97
N ILE A 63 7.64 -6.92 34.00
CA ILE A 63 8.60 -5.96 34.56
C ILE A 63 8.79 -6.19 36.07
N VAL A 64 7.68 -6.32 36.82
CA VAL A 64 7.74 -6.57 38.28
C VAL A 64 8.40 -7.91 38.58
N LEU A 65 8.10 -8.96 37.80
CA LEU A 65 8.75 -10.26 37.95
C LEU A 65 10.25 -10.19 37.63
N THR A 66 10.65 -9.37 36.65
CA THR A 66 12.07 -9.15 36.32
C THR A 66 12.80 -8.48 37.46
N ASP A 67 12.20 -7.44 38.03
CA ASP A 67 12.77 -6.71 39.15
C ASP A 67 12.90 -7.59 40.41
N LEU A 68 11.87 -8.40 40.69
CA LEU A 68 11.91 -9.43 41.73
C LEU A 68 13.00 -10.49 41.49
N LEU A 69 13.22 -10.91 40.24
CA LEU A 69 14.27 -11.88 39.91
C LEU A 69 15.68 -11.31 40.01
N ILE A 70 15.87 -10.03 39.73
CA ILE A 70 17.14 -9.33 39.92
C ILE A 70 17.43 -9.17 41.42
N THR A 71 16.42 -8.87 42.23
CA THR A 71 16.55 -8.64 43.67
C THR A 71 16.54 -9.93 44.50
N ALA A 72 15.89 -10.98 44.02
CA ALA A 72 15.83 -12.32 44.61
C ALA A 72 15.81 -13.39 43.50
N PRO A 73 16.95 -14.02 43.17
CA PRO A 73 17.03 -14.99 42.07
C PRO A 73 16.33 -16.30 42.46
N ILE A 74 15.02 -16.35 42.25
CA ILE A 74 14.19 -17.56 42.36
C ILE A 74 14.04 -18.13 40.94
N GLY A 75 14.22 -19.44 40.73
CA GLY A 75 14.24 -20.05 39.39
C GLY A 75 12.89 -20.08 38.65
N ILE A 76 12.27 -18.93 38.37
CA ILE A 76 10.97 -18.81 37.69
C ILE A 76 11.20 -18.47 36.20
N PRO A 77 10.72 -19.29 35.25
CA PRO A 77 10.84 -18.99 33.83
C PRO A 77 9.94 -17.81 33.46
N MET A 78 10.55 -16.68 33.10
CA MET A 78 9.87 -15.46 32.71
C MET A 78 9.62 -15.43 31.19
N ILE A 79 8.36 -15.46 30.76
CA ILE A 79 7.98 -15.31 29.34
C ILE A 79 7.26 -13.97 29.14
N CYS A 80 8.03 -12.88 29.02
CA CYS A 80 7.48 -11.55 28.75
C CYS A 80 7.59 -11.19 27.24
N HIS A 81 6.71 -11.80 26.43
CA HIS A 81 6.58 -11.47 24.99
C HIS A 81 5.54 -10.39 24.68
N SER A 82 5.04 -9.69 25.69
CA SER A 82 3.92 -8.75 25.61
C SER A 82 4.19 -7.59 24.64
N THR A 83 5.42 -7.08 24.57
CA THR A 83 5.80 -6.02 23.60
C THR A 83 5.66 -6.48 22.14
N THR A 84 6.03 -7.74 21.85
CA THR A 84 5.88 -8.32 20.51
C THR A 84 4.42 -8.57 20.17
N LYS A 85 3.60 -9.03 21.12
CA LYS A 85 2.14 -9.19 20.98
C LYS A 85 1.47 -7.86 20.65
N MET A 86 1.79 -6.79 21.40
CA MET A 86 1.25 -5.44 21.16
C MET A 86 1.64 -4.89 19.78
N LYS A 87 2.91 -5.05 19.38
CA LYS A 87 3.35 -4.64 18.04
C LYS A 87 2.61 -5.41 16.94
N ASN A 88 2.41 -6.71 17.13
CA ASN A 88 1.71 -7.56 16.18
C ASN A 88 0.23 -7.16 16.05
N GLN A 89 -0.44 -6.90 17.18
CA GLN A 89 -1.80 -6.37 17.22
C GLN A 89 -1.92 -5.03 16.47
N GLY A 90 -0.96 -4.12 16.66
CA GLY A 90 -0.95 -2.85 15.94
C GLY A 90 -0.71 -2.99 14.42
N TRP A 91 -0.09 -4.07 13.96
CA TRP A 91 -0.01 -4.41 12.53
C TRP A 91 -1.29 -5.07 12.03
N TYR A 92 -1.93 -5.92 12.85
CA TYR A 92 -3.22 -6.54 12.54
C TYR A 92 -4.31 -5.50 12.27
N GLU A 93 -4.46 -4.52 13.16
CA GLU A 93 -5.43 -3.43 12.99
C GLU A 93 -5.18 -2.62 11.71
N LYS A 94 -3.92 -2.36 11.36
CA LYS A 94 -3.57 -1.67 10.12
C LYS A 94 -3.84 -2.51 8.88
N LYS A 95 -3.59 -3.83 8.95
CA LYS A 95 -3.85 -4.74 7.84
C LYS A 95 -5.34 -4.80 7.53
N LEU A 96 -6.19 -4.86 8.56
CA LEU A 96 -7.65 -4.79 8.38
C LEU A 96 -8.09 -3.48 7.71
N VAL A 97 -7.57 -2.33 8.16
CA VAL A 97 -7.91 -1.04 7.55
C VAL A 97 -7.42 -0.97 6.09
N PHE A 98 -6.24 -1.51 5.82
CA PHE A 98 -5.66 -1.54 4.47
C PHE A 98 -6.48 -2.42 3.52
N GLU A 99 -6.78 -3.66 3.91
CA GLU A 99 -7.55 -4.60 3.10
C GLU A 99 -8.99 -4.12 2.86
N ASN A 100 -9.66 -3.58 3.88
CA ASN A 100 -10.98 -2.99 3.72
C ASN A 100 -10.94 -1.77 2.80
N GLY A 101 -9.93 -0.90 2.95
CA GLY A 101 -9.77 0.25 2.06
C GLY A 101 -9.47 -0.14 0.61
N LEU A 102 -8.73 -1.24 0.37
CA LEU A 102 -8.54 -1.76 -0.98
C LEU A 102 -9.86 -2.22 -1.60
N LYS A 103 -10.70 -2.94 -0.84
CA LYS A 103 -12.05 -3.35 -1.29
C LYS A 103 -12.95 -2.15 -1.58
N GLU A 104 -12.91 -1.11 -0.75
CA GLU A 104 -13.66 0.12 -1.00
C GLU A 104 -13.18 0.81 -2.29
N ALA A 105 -11.87 0.81 -2.56
CA ALA A 105 -11.29 1.43 -3.76
C ALA A 105 -11.63 0.69 -5.07
N GLU A 106 -12.07 -0.58 -5.01
CA GLU A 106 -12.56 -1.30 -6.20
C GLU A 106 -13.85 -0.68 -6.75
N THR A 107 -14.64 -0.01 -5.90
CA THR A 107 -15.89 0.65 -6.30
C THR A 107 -15.67 2.02 -6.97
N ILE A 108 -14.44 2.55 -6.93
CA ILE A 108 -14.10 3.85 -7.53
C ILE A 108 -13.67 3.64 -8.98
N SER A 109 -14.49 4.12 -9.92
CA SER A 109 -14.21 4.03 -11.35
C SER A 109 -13.22 5.09 -11.86
N ASP A 110 -13.21 6.28 -11.27
CA ASP A 110 -12.34 7.38 -11.69
C ASP A 110 -10.88 7.15 -11.23
N PRO A 111 -9.90 7.07 -12.15
CA PRO A 111 -8.50 6.81 -11.82
C PRO A 111 -7.87 7.89 -10.92
N VAL A 112 -8.23 9.16 -11.10
CA VAL A 112 -7.65 10.26 -10.31
C VAL A 112 -8.14 10.18 -8.86
N GLN A 113 -9.43 9.92 -8.68
CA GLN A 113 -10.03 9.74 -7.36
C GLN A 113 -9.52 8.48 -6.68
N LYS A 114 -9.29 7.40 -7.45
CA LYS A 114 -8.75 6.14 -6.94
C LYS A 114 -7.33 6.30 -6.42
N GLN A 115 -6.47 7.02 -7.15
CA GLN A 115 -5.11 7.31 -6.68
C GLN A 115 -5.13 8.18 -5.41
N ALA A 116 -5.94 9.24 -5.37
CA ALA A 116 -6.08 10.08 -4.19
C ALA A 116 -6.62 9.30 -2.98
N TYR A 117 -7.49 8.32 -3.20
CA TYR A 117 -7.97 7.41 -2.17
C TYR A 117 -6.83 6.54 -1.63
N TYR A 118 -6.00 5.96 -2.50
CA TYR A 118 -4.83 5.17 -2.08
C TYR A 118 -3.85 6.00 -1.24
N ASP A 119 -3.58 7.25 -1.62
CA ASP A 119 -2.70 8.13 -0.84
C ASP A 119 -3.26 8.41 0.56
N LYS A 120 -4.58 8.60 0.67
CA LYS A 120 -5.27 8.75 1.96
C LYS A 120 -5.22 7.46 2.79
N LEU A 121 -5.42 6.31 2.15
CA LEU A 121 -5.36 5.00 2.81
C LEU A 121 -3.97 4.72 3.38
N LEU A 122 -2.91 5.00 2.62
CA LEU A 122 -1.52 4.85 3.05
C LEU A 122 -1.21 5.77 4.25
N LYS A 123 -1.66 7.03 4.22
CA LYS A 123 -1.54 7.96 5.36
C LYS A 123 -2.26 7.42 6.60
N LYS A 124 -3.50 6.92 6.46
CA LYS A 124 -4.27 6.32 7.57
C LYS A 124 -3.56 5.11 8.19
N CYS A 125 -2.93 4.28 7.35
CA CYS A 125 -2.16 3.10 7.78
C CYS A 125 -0.75 3.45 8.29
N LYS A 126 -0.35 4.73 8.27
CA LYS A 126 1.01 5.20 8.59
C LYS A 126 2.09 4.55 7.71
N MET A 127 1.75 4.27 6.46
CA MET A 127 2.66 3.77 5.42
C MET A 127 3.24 4.97 4.69
N THR A 128 4.52 5.24 4.92
CA THR A 128 5.22 6.39 4.33
C THR A 128 6.25 5.92 3.31
N ASP A 129 6.61 6.80 2.37
CA ASP A 129 7.61 6.48 1.33
C ASP A 129 8.96 6.08 1.94
N LYS A 130 9.32 6.70 3.07
CA LYS A 130 10.52 6.31 3.82
C LYS A 130 10.48 4.84 4.28
N LYS A 131 9.31 4.33 4.68
CA LYS A 131 9.15 2.92 5.06
C LYS A 131 9.20 2.02 3.83
N HIS A 132 8.53 2.42 2.76
CA HIS A 132 8.54 1.73 1.48
C HIS A 132 9.97 1.55 0.96
N GLN A 133 10.71 2.65 0.79
CA GLN A 133 12.10 2.63 0.32
C GLN A 133 13.00 1.76 1.22
N LYS A 134 12.83 1.84 2.54
CA LYS A 134 13.60 1.02 3.48
C LYS A 134 13.29 -0.47 3.32
N GLN A 135 12.03 -0.82 3.09
CA GLN A 135 11.59 -2.20 2.95
C GLN A 135 12.01 -2.78 1.59
N MET A 136 11.87 -2.03 0.50
CA MET A 136 12.34 -2.43 -0.82
C MET A 136 13.86 -2.67 -0.84
N LYS A 137 14.66 -1.82 -0.19
CA LYS A 137 16.11 -2.05 -0.02
C LYS A 137 16.42 -3.34 0.72
N LYS A 138 15.58 -3.77 1.67
CA LYS A 138 15.78 -5.04 2.40
C LYS A 138 15.42 -6.23 1.53
N ILE A 139 14.27 -6.18 0.86
CA ILE A 139 13.82 -7.23 -0.05
C ILE A 139 14.87 -7.47 -1.14
N GLN A 140 15.39 -6.41 -1.76
CA GLN A 140 16.46 -6.51 -2.76
C GLN A 140 17.74 -7.15 -2.20
N LYS A 141 18.13 -6.81 -0.96
CA LYS A 141 19.30 -7.43 -0.31
C LYS A 141 19.10 -8.91 0.01
N GLU A 142 17.89 -9.30 0.40
CA GLU A 142 17.54 -10.69 0.68
C GLU A 142 17.46 -11.52 -0.61
N GLN A 143 16.93 -10.95 -1.69
CA GLN A 143 16.91 -11.58 -3.01
C GLN A 143 18.32 -11.81 -3.56
N LYS A 144 19.27 -10.89 -3.34
CA LYS A 144 20.67 -11.05 -3.77
C LYS A 144 21.47 -12.09 -2.96
N LYS A 145 20.96 -12.51 -1.80
CA LYS A 145 21.60 -13.51 -0.93
C LYS A 145 21.10 -14.92 -1.19
N LYS A 146 19.99 -15.05 -1.91
CA LYS A 146 19.45 -16.32 -2.40
C LYS A 146 20.04 -16.61 -3.77
#